data_AF-A0A3D0D2C9-F1
#
_entry.id   AF-A0A3D0D2C9-F1
#
_cell.length_a   1.000
_cell.length_b   1.000
_cell.length_c   1.000
_cell.angle_alpha   90.00
_cell.angle_beta   90.00
_cell.angle_gamma   90.00
#
_symmetry.space_group_name_H-M   'P 1'
#
loop_
_entity.id
_entity.type
_entity.pdbx_description
1 polymer ?
#
loop_
_entity_poly.entity_id
_entity_poly.type
_entity_poly.pdbx_seq_one_letter_code
_entity_poly.pdbx_strand_id
1 'polypeptide(L)'
;MPRWAQPAIVAPDEDWRPRRAGELLAILGEALQEGLAEARWPQWQTVARVWAEFLTLRAPDASPALAPPDGWSGIEHQLDTAFDAWMRQRYAPIGSQRLPVPHHVHHLPHFIAYERRQGRAGRVALLILDGLALSDWILIGTAWRARHADWQFQEHLVLAQVPTITAISRQALVSGLRPADFGATLDSNRSEAREWATFWAREGLVADACPYVNTRLDRDDPPPALDSARTQALCLVDPTFDALLHGAGLGTAGLHASLRVWLDSQSAKVEEAIETLLAREFTIYLASDHGHVEAQGIGQPSEGLTVQTRGKRARLYRDERAALAVRATFQPTVLWSQDGLLPDDVWVLMPQGRKAFAPFNDTVVTHGGLTLDEVVVPLVTITRS
;
A
#
# COMPACT_ATOMS: atom_id res chain seq x y z
N MET A 1 -1.00 49.06 -8.27
CA MET A 1 -0.97 47.73 -7.64
C MET A 1 0.03 46.85 -8.38
N PRO A 2 0.85 46.04 -7.68
CA PRO A 2 1.78 45.13 -8.33
C PRO A 2 1.07 43.92 -8.96
N ARG A 3 1.64 43.38 -10.04
CA ARG A 3 1.07 42.32 -10.91
C ARG A 3 0.88 40.94 -10.26
N TRP A 4 1.24 40.74 -8.99
CA TRP A 4 1.14 39.46 -8.29
C TRP A 4 -0.12 39.30 -7.43
N ALA A 5 -0.95 40.34 -7.32
CA ALA A 5 -2.25 40.26 -6.66
C ALA A 5 -3.36 40.39 -7.71
N GLN A 6 -3.58 39.32 -8.50
CA GLN A 6 -4.88 39.13 -9.12
C GLN A 6 -5.67 38.15 -8.23
N PRO A 7 -6.79 38.60 -7.60
CA PRO A 7 -7.70 37.67 -6.99
C PRO A 7 -8.29 36.82 -8.12
N ALA A 8 -7.94 35.54 -8.16
CA ALA A 8 -8.60 34.60 -9.03
C ALA A 8 -10.04 34.47 -8.54
N ILE A 9 -10.97 35.11 -9.24
CA ILE A 9 -12.39 34.87 -9.10
C ILE A 9 -12.61 33.48 -9.67
N VAL A 10 -12.63 32.45 -8.81
CA VAL A 10 -13.16 31.14 -9.19
C VAL A 10 -14.64 31.36 -9.44
N ALA A 11 -15.07 31.25 -10.70
CA ALA A 11 -16.49 31.24 -11.02
C ALA A 11 -17.11 30.06 -10.25
N PRO A 12 -18.24 30.25 -9.56
CA PRO A 12 -18.83 29.22 -8.68
C PRO A 12 -19.20 27.89 -9.39
N ASP A 13 -19.13 27.84 -10.72
CA ASP A 13 -19.46 26.68 -11.56
C ASP A 13 -18.26 26.07 -12.32
N GLU A 14 -17.02 26.56 -12.12
CA GLU A 14 -15.84 25.97 -12.80
C GLU A 14 -15.30 24.76 -12.03
N ASP A 15 -15.25 23.60 -12.71
CA ASP A 15 -14.60 22.41 -12.17
C ASP A 15 -13.11 22.68 -11.97
N TRP A 16 -12.67 22.73 -10.71
CA TRP A 16 -11.28 23.03 -10.33
C TRP A 16 -10.31 21.87 -10.60
N ARG A 17 -10.83 20.65 -10.80
CA ARG A 17 -10.04 19.41 -10.96
C ARG A 17 -9.06 19.46 -12.13
N PRO A 18 -9.43 19.88 -13.37
CA PRO A 18 -8.48 19.97 -14.48
C PRO A 18 -7.30 20.91 -14.19
N ARG A 19 -7.56 22.06 -13.56
CA ARG A 19 -6.50 23.00 -13.17
C ARG A 19 -5.54 22.34 -12.17
N ARG A 20 -6.08 21.69 -11.13
CA ARG A 20 -5.25 20.97 -10.16
C ARG A 20 -4.45 19.83 -10.80
N ALA A 21 -5.06 19.06 -11.69
CA ALA A 21 -4.37 17.99 -12.40
C ALA A 21 -3.19 18.53 -13.22
N GLY A 22 -3.35 19.68 -13.88
CA GLY A 22 -2.26 20.38 -14.57
C GLY A 22 -1.14 20.82 -13.63
N GLU A 23 -1.48 21.39 -12.47
CA GLU A 23 -0.50 21.77 -11.44
C GLU A 23 0.29 20.57 -10.91
N LEU A 24 -0.39 19.46 -10.60
CA LEU A 24 0.25 18.23 -10.11
C LEU A 24 1.19 17.62 -11.16
N LEU A 25 0.78 17.59 -12.44
CA LEU A 25 1.63 17.11 -13.53
C LEU A 25 2.86 18.02 -13.73
N ALA A 26 2.72 19.33 -13.57
CA ALA A 26 3.86 20.26 -13.61
C ALA A 26 4.87 19.96 -12.49
N ILE A 27 4.39 19.76 -11.24
CA ILE A 27 5.23 19.40 -10.09
C ILE A 27 5.98 18.08 -10.34
N LEU A 28 5.29 17.07 -10.88
CA LEU A 28 5.93 15.78 -11.22
C LEU A 28 6.95 15.93 -12.35
N GLY A 29 6.65 16.76 -13.35
CA GLY A 29 7.56 17.08 -14.45
C GLY A 29 8.84 17.76 -13.97
N GLU A 30 8.73 18.74 -13.07
CA GLU A 30 9.87 19.41 -12.44
C GLU A 30 10.72 18.42 -11.63
N ALA A 31 10.10 17.58 -10.80
CA ALA A 31 10.80 16.55 -10.02
C ALA A 31 11.56 15.55 -10.92
N LEU A 32 10.99 15.17 -12.06
CA LEU A 32 11.65 14.31 -13.04
C LEU A 32 12.84 15.00 -13.71
N GLN A 33 12.74 16.30 -14.02
CA GLN A 33 13.82 17.09 -14.60
C GLN A 33 14.98 17.31 -13.63
N GLU A 34 14.70 17.48 -12.34
CA GLU A 34 15.71 17.58 -11.28
C GLU A 34 16.46 16.25 -11.05
N GLY A 35 15.87 15.13 -11.48
CA GLY A 35 16.47 13.79 -11.45
C GLY A 35 16.13 13.03 -10.18
N LEU A 36 15.36 11.93 -10.33
CA LEU A 36 14.90 11.12 -9.21
C LEU A 36 15.77 9.89 -8.89
N ALA A 37 16.75 9.56 -9.73
CA ALA A 37 17.59 8.38 -9.55
C ALA A 37 18.39 8.40 -8.23
N GLU A 38 18.86 9.58 -7.82
CA GLU A 38 19.62 9.78 -6.57
C GLU A 38 18.78 10.45 -5.47
N ALA A 39 17.47 10.57 -5.67
CA ALA A 39 16.59 11.21 -4.71
C ALA A 39 16.60 10.47 -3.35
N ARG A 40 16.54 11.23 -2.26
CA ARG A 40 16.34 10.67 -0.92
C ARG A 40 14.87 10.31 -0.74
N TRP A 41 14.59 9.43 0.21
CA TRP A 41 13.22 9.00 0.50
C TRP A 41 12.21 10.13 0.74
N PRO A 42 12.51 11.21 1.49
CA PRO A 42 11.56 12.31 1.63
C PRO A 42 11.12 12.94 0.30
N GLN A 43 12.00 12.96 -0.72
CA GLN A 43 11.62 13.45 -2.05
C GLN A 43 10.65 12.48 -2.74
N TRP A 44 10.91 11.18 -2.67
CA TRP A 44 9.98 10.16 -3.16
C TRP A 44 8.65 10.16 -2.42
N GLN A 45 8.62 10.45 -1.12
CA GLN A 45 7.38 10.63 -0.36
C GLN A 45 6.55 11.79 -0.91
N THR A 46 7.18 12.92 -1.24
CA THR A 46 6.50 14.05 -1.88
C THR A 46 5.95 13.65 -3.26
N VAL A 47 6.78 13.02 -4.10
CA VAL A 47 6.36 12.54 -5.42
C VAL A 47 5.19 11.56 -5.32
N ALA A 48 5.23 10.62 -4.37
CA ALA A 48 4.15 9.65 -4.15
C ALA A 48 2.84 10.32 -3.75
N ARG A 49 2.87 11.34 -2.89
CA ARG A 49 1.66 12.10 -2.50
C ARG A 49 1.07 12.86 -3.69
N VAL A 50 1.92 13.53 -4.46
CA VAL A 50 1.49 14.29 -5.66
C VAL A 50 0.90 13.33 -6.72
N TRP A 51 1.56 12.21 -6.96
CA TRP A 51 1.08 11.18 -7.89
C TRP A 51 -0.25 10.57 -7.43
N ALA A 52 -0.36 10.18 -6.16
CA ALA A 52 -1.58 9.62 -5.62
C ALA A 52 -2.74 10.62 -5.66
N GLU A 53 -2.51 11.90 -5.35
CA GLU A 53 -3.51 12.96 -5.48
C GLU A 53 -3.98 13.09 -6.94
N PHE A 54 -3.05 13.11 -7.89
CA PHE A 54 -3.38 13.17 -9.32
C PHE A 54 -4.28 12.00 -9.74
N LEU A 55 -4.00 10.78 -9.28
CA LEU A 55 -4.82 9.60 -9.55
C LEU A 55 -6.25 9.74 -9.00
N THR A 56 -6.44 10.37 -7.84
CA THR A 56 -7.80 10.59 -7.29
C THR A 56 -8.66 11.50 -8.16
N LEU A 57 -8.04 12.47 -8.86
CA LEU A 57 -8.74 13.41 -9.73
C LEU A 57 -9.21 12.76 -11.05
N ARG A 58 -8.66 11.59 -11.40
CA ARG A 58 -9.03 10.84 -12.61
C ARG A 58 -10.26 9.94 -12.45
N ALA A 59 -10.80 9.80 -11.23
CA ALA A 59 -11.96 8.94 -10.98
C ALA A 59 -13.22 9.49 -11.71
N PRO A 60 -14.02 8.63 -12.37
CA PRO A 60 -15.05 9.01 -13.36
C PRO A 60 -16.27 9.81 -12.88
N ASP A 61 -16.33 10.28 -11.64
CA ASP A 61 -17.27 11.35 -11.23
C ASP A 61 -16.77 12.75 -11.63
N ALA A 62 -15.57 12.82 -12.22
CA ALA A 62 -15.19 13.85 -13.15
C ALA A 62 -16.11 13.74 -14.38
N SER A 63 -16.94 14.77 -14.61
CA SER A 63 -17.77 14.92 -15.81
C SER A 63 -17.08 14.28 -17.03
N PRO A 64 -17.78 13.56 -17.94
CA PRO A 64 -17.20 12.88 -19.11
C PRO A 64 -16.33 13.78 -20.02
N ALA A 65 -16.29 15.09 -19.74
CA ALA A 65 -15.42 16.10 -20.30
C ALA A 65 -13.94 16.08 -19.85
N LEU A 66 -13.56 15.33 -18.81
CA LEU A 66 -12.17 15.25 -18.37
C LEU A 66 -11.42 14.15 -19.12
N ALA A 67 -11.16 14.40 -20.41
CA ALA A 67 -10.09 13.68 -21.11
C ALA A 67 -8.81 13.79 -20.27
N PRO A 68 -8.05 12.70 -20.07
CA PRO A 68 -6.84 12.77 -19.29
C PRO A 68 -5.89 13.81 -19.92
N PRO A 69 -5.24 14.68 -19.13
CA PRO A 69 -4.43 15.77 -19.67
C PRO A 69 -3.35 15.23 -20.62
N ASP A 70 -3.10 15.90 -21.74
CA ASP A 70 -2.06 15.50 -22.68
C ASP A 70 -0.71 15.29 -21.97
N GLY A 71 0.00 14.22 -22.30
CA GLY A 71 1.35 13.94 -21.79
C GLY A 71 1.43 13.22 -20.44
N TRP A 72 0.32 12.97 -19.74
CA TRP A 72 0.33 12.28 -18.44
C TRP A 72 0.96 10.88 -18.50
N SER A 73 0.72 10.13 -19.58
CA SER A 73 1.27 8.79 -19.78
C SER A 73 2.80 8.80 -19.91
N GLY A 74 3.36 9.92 -20.41
CA GLY A 74 4.80 10.15 -20.43
C GLY A 74 5.37 10.31 -19.02
N ILE A 75 4.68 11.06 -18.16
CA ILE A 75 5.06 11.22 -16.74
C ILE A 75 4.93 9.89 -15.99
N GLU A 76 3.83 9.15 -16.17
CA GLU A 76 3.63 7.82 -15.57
C GLU A 76 4.80 6.87 -15.90
N HIS A 77 5.14 6.77 -17.19
CA HIS A 77 6.23 5.91 -17.63
C HIS A 77 7.61 6.34 -17.09
N GLN A 78 7.87 7.64 -17.02
CA GLN A 78 9.12 8.18 -16.48
C GLN A 78 9.22 7.95 -14.96
N LEU A 79 8.12 8.10 -14.23
CA LEU A 79 8.05 7.80 -12.79
C LEU A 79 8.29 6.32 -12.53
N ASP A 80 7.61 5.42 -13.25
CA ASP A 80 7.80 3.97 -13.12
C ASP A 80 9.26 3.57 -13.37
N THR A 81 9.88 4.16 -14.40
CA THR A 81 11.29 3.89 -14.76
C THR A 81 12.25 4.41 -13.70
N ALA A 82 12.07 5.65 -13.24
CA ALA A 82 12.92 6.26 -12.24
C ALA A 82 12.79 5.54 -10.88
N PHE A 83 11.58 5.13 -10.51
CA PHE A 83 11.32 4.44 -9.26
C PHE A 83 11.86 3.00 -9.26
N ASP A 84 11.70 2.23 -10.35
CA ASP A 84 12.35 0.90 -10.48
C ASP A 84 13.88 1.02 -10.31
N ALA A 85 14.51 1.98 -11.00
CA ALA A 85 15.94 2.21 -10.90
C ALA A 85 16.37 2.58 -9.47
N TRP A 86 15.61 3.44 -8.80
CA TRP A 86 15.86 3.84 -7.41
C TRP A 86 15.69 2.67 -6.43
N MET A 87 14.62 1.88 -6.57
CA MET A 87 14.30 0.73 -5.73
C MET A 87 15.45 -0.28 -5.71
N ARG A 88 16.01 -0.61 -6.87
CA ARG A 88 17.14 -1.55 -6.98
C ARG A 88 18.37 -1.16 -6.17
N GLN A 89 18.57 0.14 -5.97
CA GLN A 89 19.75 0.68 -5.28
C GLN A 89 19.48 1.02 -3.83
N ARG A 90 18.26 1.46 -3.50
CA ARG A 90 17.95 2.12 -2.23
C ARG A 90 16.96 1.36 -1.35
N TYR A 91 16.24 0.37 -1.88
CA TYR A 91 15.21 -0.38 -1.15
C TYR A 91 15.75 -1.06 0.12
N ALA A 92 16.73 -1.95 0.01
CA ALA A 92 17.28 -2.59 1.22
C ALA A 92 18.07 -1.61 2.11
N PRO A 93 18.94 -0.72 1.58
CA PRO A 93 19.70 0.21 2.43
C PRO A 93 18.84 1.14 3.29
N ILE A 94 17.72 1.65 2.79
CA ILE A 94 16.83 2.51 3.60
C ILE A 94 16.17 1.73 4.75
N GLY A 95 16.04 0.42 4.60
CA GLY A 95 15.54 -0.48 5.64
C GLY A 95 16.52 -0.75 6.79
N SER A 96 17.78 -0.32 6.67
CA SER A 96 18.82 -0.63 7.68
C SER A 96 18.49 -0.08 9.08
N GLN A 97 17.80 1.06 9.16
CA GLN A 97 17.36 1.65 10.42
C GLN A 97 15.82 1.58 10.53
N ARG A 98 15.35 0.84 11.55
CA ARG A 98 13.91 0.62 11.79
C ARG A 98 13.25 1.63 12.74
N LEU A 99 14.02 2.32 13.59
CA LEU A 99 13.54 3.28 14.60
C LEU A 99 14.37 4.56 14.58
N PRO A 100 13.81 5.72 14.96
CA PRO A 100 12.44 5.93 15.44
C PRO A 100 11.40 6.06 14.31
N VAL A 101 11.84 6.17 13.05
CA VAL A 101 10.97 6.32 11.89
C VAL A 101 10.99 5.02 11.07
N PRO A 102 9.85 4.35 10.85
CA PRO A 102 9.78 3.17 10.02
C PRO A 102 9.88 3.53 8.53
N HIS A 103 10.51 2.66 7.75
CA HIS A 103 10.67 2.80 6.31
C HIS A 103 10.03 1.64 5.54
N HIS A 104 9.96 0.46 6.14
CA HIS A 104 9.35 -0.72 5.56
C HIS A 104 8.19 -1.22 6.41
N VAL A 105 7.24 -1.93 5.80
CA VAL A 105 6.12 -2.56 6.51
C VAL A 105 6.58 -3.49 7.64
N HIS A 106 7.69 -4.22 7.47
CA HIS A 106 8.23 -5.09 8.53
C HIS A 106 8.85 -4.34 9.72
N HIS A 107 8.93 -3.01 9.66
CA HIS A 107 9.32 -2.18 10.82
C HIS A 107 8.13 -1.89 11.75
N LEU A 108 6.88 -2.05 11.28
CA LEU A 108 5.70 -1.54 11.98
C LEU A 108 5.53 -2.12 13.39
N PRO A 109 5.61 -3.44 13.63
CA PRO A 109 5.49 -3.97 14.99
C PRO A 109 6.56 -3.39 15.94
N HIS A 110 7.80 -3.24 15.46
CA HIS A 110 8.89 -2.62 16.23
C HIS A 110 8.64 -1.14 16.53
N PHE A 111 8.12 -0.40 15.56
CA PHE A 111 7.74 1.01 15.71
C PHE A 111 6.62 1.16 16.74
N ILE A 112 5.56 0.36 16.64
CA ILE A 112 4.43 0.39 17.57
C ILE A 112 4.90 0.04 19.00
N ALA A 113 5.72 -1.00 19.16
CA ALA A 113 6.30 -1.35 20.45
C ALA A 113 7.18 -0.22 21.02
N TYR A 114 7.97 0.44 20.17
CA TYR A 114 8.76 1.60 20.55
C TYR A 114 7.89 2.75 21.06
N GLU A 115 6.81 3.11 20.34
CA GLU A 115 5.87 4.15 20.78
C GLU A 115 5.24 3.84 22.14
N ARG A 116 4.91 2.56 22.40
CA ARG A 116 4.43 2.11 23.71
C ARG A 116 5.48 2.28 24.82
N ARG A 117 6.73 1.87 24.57
CA ARG A 117 7.83 2.03 25.53
C ARG A 117 8.13 3.49 25.85
N GLN A 118 7.85 4.40 24.92
CA GLN A 118 7.98 5.84 25.11
C GLN A 118 6.77 6.47 25.85
N GLY A 119 5.77 5.67 26.24
CA GLY A 119 4.55 6.14 26.89
C GLY A 119 3.61 6.92 25.98
N ARG A 120 3.85 6.89 24.64
CA ARG A 120 3.01 7.58 23.65
C ARG A 120 1.77 6.78 23.24
N ALA A 121 1.77 5.47 23.54
CA ALA A 121 0.63 4.60 23.32
C ALA A 121 0.48 3.58 24.46
N GLY A 122 -0.72 3.46 25.03
CA GLY A 122 -1.01 2.48 26.09
C GLY A 122 -1.42 1.14 25.50
N ARG A 123 -2.63 1.10 24.95
CA ARG A 123 -3.19 0.00 24.15
C ARG A 123 -3.03 0.33 22.68
N VAL A 124 -2.73 -0.67 21.85
CA VAL A 124 -2.48 -0.46 20.42
C VAL A 124 -3.32 -1.39 19.56
N ALA A 125 -3.77 -0.87 18.43
CA ALA A 125 -4.43 -1.67 17.40
C ALA A 125 -3.72 -1.41 16.07
N LEU A 126 -3.22 -2.47 15.44
CA LEU A 126 -2.75 -2.46 14.06
C LEU A 126 -3.93 -2.86 13.18
N LEU A 127 -4.47 -1.90 12.42
CA LEU A 127 -5.53 -2.12 11.44
C LEU A 127 -4.90 -2.19 10.04
N ILE A 128 -4.91 -3.37 9.44
CA ILE A 128 -4.38 -3.60 8.09
C ILE A 128 -5.57 -3.61 7.14
N LEU A 129 -5.64 -2.63 6.25
CA LEU A 129 -6.55 -2.62 5.12
C LEU A 129 -5.80 -3.22 3.93
N ASP A 130 -6.02 -4.51 3.67
CA ASP A 130 -5.26 -5.31 2.69
C ASP A 130 -5.45 -4.75 1.27
N GLY A 131 -4.36 -4.42 0.59
CA GLY A 131 -4.39 -3.88 -0.77
C GLY A 131 -4.76 -2.39 -0.91
N LEU A 132 -4.75 -1.63 0.19
CA LEU A 132 -5.05 -0.19 0.19
C LEU A 132 -3.88 0.62 -0.42
N ALA A 133 -4.12 1.23 -1.58
CA ALA A 133 -3.16 2.15 -2.20
C ALA A 133 -3.21 3.55 -1.56
N LEU A 134 -2.14 4.33 -1.76
CA LEU A 134 -2.09 5.70 -1.25
C LEU A 134 -3.21 6.59 -1.84
N SER A 135 -3.57 6.38 -3.10
CA SER A 135 -4.69 7.10 -3.75
C SER A 135 -6.04 6.79 -3.08
N ASP A 136 -6.26 5.55 -2.64
CA ASP A 136 -7.47 5.17 -1.92
C ASP A 136 -7.51 5.85 -0.57
N TRP A 137 -6.39 5.83 0.16
CA TRP A 137 -6.28 6.49 1.45
C TRP A 137 -6.54 8.00 1.36
N ILE A 138 -6.12 8.67 0.29
CA ILE A 138 -6.43 10.10 0.11
C ILE A 138 -7.95 10.32 0.09
N LEU A 139 -8.71 9.47 -0.61
CA LEU A 139 -10.18 9.55 -0.63
C LEU A 139 -10.79 9.22 0.74
N ILE A 140 -10.39 8.10 1.35
CA ILE A 140 -10.90 7.62 2.65
C ILE A 140 -10.57 8.61 3.75
N GLY A 141 -9.30 8.97 3.90
CA GLY A 141 -8.81 9.88 4.92
C GLY A 141 -9.36 11.29 4.78
N THR A 142 -9.75 11.73 3.59
CA THR A 142 -10.46 13.00 3.40
C THR A 142 -11.89 12.91 3.95
N ALA A 143 -12.63 11.86 3.60
CA ALA A 143 -14.00 11.65 4.09
C ALA A 143 -14.04 11.42 5.60
N TRP A 144 -13.15 10.61 6.15
CA TRP A 144 -13.11 10.31 7.58
C TRP A 144 -12.80 11.56 8.42
N ARG A 145 -11.86 12.42 7.98
CA ARG A 145 -11.62 13.71 8.66
C ARG A 145 -12.84 14.63 8.65
N ALA A 146 -13.63 14.60 7.58
CA ALA A 146 -14.84 15.39 7.49
C ALA A 146 -15.96 14.85 8.38
N ARG A 147 -16.04 13.52 8.56
CA ARG A 147 -17.07 12.85 9.36
C ARG A 147 -16.74 12.75 10.85
N HIS A 148 -15.45 12.69 11.22
CA HIS A 148 -14.97 12.51 12.60
C HIS A 148 -14.00 13.64 13.00
N ALA A 149 -14.58 14.75 13.47
CA ALA A 149 -13.81 15.96 13.80
C ALA A 149 -12.93 15.81 15.06
N ASP A 150 -13.21 14.83 15.93
CA ASP A 150 -12.44 14.52 17.14
C ASP A 150 -11.33 13.49 16.91
N TRP A 151 -11.21 12.94 15.70
CA TRP A 151 -10.10 12.08 15.33
C TRP A 151 -8.91 12.91 14.85
N GLN A 152 -7.73 12.57 15.35
CA GLN A 152 -6.46 13.11 14.91
C GLN A 152 -5.73 12.08 14.06
N PHE A 153 -5.12 12.54 12.97
CA PHE A 153 -4.42 11.70 12.01
C PHE A 153 -2.98 12.17 11.85
N GLN A 154 -2.02 11.28 12.08
CA GLN A 154 -0.61 11.48 11.73
C GLN A 154 -0.21 10.50 10.64
N GLU A 155 0.13 11.02 9.45
CA GLU A 155 0.43 10.20 8.28
C GLU A 155 1.93 10.10 7.99
N HIS A 156 2.38 8.87 7.77
CA HIS A 156 3.69 8.55 7.21
C HIS A 156 3.49 7.67 5.97
N LEU A 157 4.53 7.59 5.15
CA LEU A 157 4.60 6.62 4.07
C LEU A 157 5.70 5.62 4.38
N VAL A 158 5.42 4.36 4.12
CA VAL A 158 6.39 3.26 4.22
C VAL A 158 6.38 2.46 2.92
N LEU A 159 7.40 1.63 2.76
CA LEU A 159 7.58 0.74 1.63
C LEU A 159 7.02 -0.64 1.98
N ALA A 160 6.11 -1.15 1.15
CA ALA A 160 5.68 -2.53 1.16
C ALA A 160 6.87 -3.49 0.98
N GLN A 161 6.69 -4.75 1.38
CA GLN A 161 7.69 -5.76 1.08
C GLN A 161 7.71 -6.01 -0.42
N VAL A 162 8.90 -6.06 -1.02
CA VAL A 162 9.08 -6.52 -2.40
C VAL A 162 9.32 -8.04 -2.36
N PRO A 163 8.59 -8.83 -3.18
CA PRO A 163 7.48 -8.40 -4.03
C PRO A 163 6.23 -8.10 -3.21
N THR A 164 5.39 -7.20 -3.72
CA THR A 164 4.18 -6.67 -3.06
C THR A 164 3.02 -7.67 -3.07
N ILE A 165 3.30 -8.92 -2.75
CA ILE A 165 2.33 -10.03 -2.64
C ILE A 165 1.85 -10.12 -1.20
N THR A 166 0.54 -10.21 -0.99
CA THR A 166 -0.11 -10.31 0.33
C THR A 166 0.55 -11.34 1.26
N ALA A 167 0.82 -12.55 0.75
CA ALA A 167 1.47 -13.62 1.52
C ALA A 167 2.81 -13.20 2.14
N ILE A 168 3.57 -12.37 1.43
CA ILE A 168 4.93 -11.95 1.82
C ILE A 168 4.87 -10.64 2.58
N SER A 169 4.18 -9.64 2.02
CA SER A 169 4.16 -8.28 2.57
C SER A 169 3.37 -8.19 3.87
N ARG A 170 2.16 -8.79 3.93
CA ARG A 170 1.37 -8.79 5.15
C ARG A 170 2.01 -9.62 6.25
N GLN A 171 2.60 -10.76 5.91
CA GLN A 171 3.30 -11.56 6.90
C GLN A 171 4.51 -10.80 7.47
N ALA A 172 5.28 -10.10 6.63
CA ALA A 172 6.37 -9.24 7.10
C ALA A 172 5.85 -8.10 8.00
N LEU A 173 4.76 -7.46 7.60
CA LEU A 173 4.07 -6.39 8.34
C LEU A 173 3.60 -6.87 9.71
N VAL A 174 2.95 -8.03 9.80
CA VAL A 174 2.39 -8.58 11.05
C VAL A 174 3.49 -9.12 11.96
N SER A 175 4.45 -9.86 11.43
CA SER A 175 5.48 -10.52 12.24
C SER A 175 6.61 -9.58 12.68
N GLY A 176 6.82 -8.49 11.93
CA GLY A 176 7.99 -7.61 12.09
C GLY A 176 9.30 -8.29 11.69
N LEU A 177 9.23 -9.37 10.91
CA LEU A 177 10.36 -10.13 10.41
C LEU A 177 10.62 -9.79 8.93
N ARG A 178 11.86 -9.99 8.47
CA ARG A 178 12.15 -9.97 7.03
C ARG A 178 11.70 -11.30 6.42
N PRO A 179 11.34 -11.36 5.14
CA PRO A 179 10.98 -12.61 4.48
C PRO A 179 12.01 -13.74 4.60
N ALA A 180 13.31 -13.40 4.62
CA ALA A 180 14.40 -14.35 4.88
C ALA A 180 14.24 -15.08 6.23
N ASP A 181 13.65 -14.42 7.23
CA ASP A 181 13.47 -14.95 8.58
C ASP A 181 12.18 -15.81 8.72
N PHE A 182 11.33 -15.89 7.68
CA PHE A 182 10.14 -16.75 7.62
C PHE A 182 9.98 -17.52 6.30
N GLY A 183 11.09 -17.81 5.61
CA GLY A 183 11.08 -18.43 4.28
C GLY A 183 10.34 -19.77 4.14
N ALA A 184 10.05 -20.46 5.24
CA ALA A 184 9.26 -21.69 5.27
C ALA A 184 7.74 -21.49 5.05
N THR A 185 7.24 -20.27 5.23
CA THR A 185 5.81 -19.92 5.05
C THR A 185 5.62 -18.76 4.07
N LEU A 186 6.62 -18.49 3.23
CA LEU A 186 6.66 -17.32 2.33
C LEU A 186 5.43 -17.18 1.42
N ASP A 187 4.75 -18.29 1.12
CA ASP A 187 3.57 -18.36 0.26
C ASP A 187 2.24 -18.45 1.05
N SER A 188 2.25 -18.26 2.38
CA SER A 188 1.06 -18.47 3.21
C SER A 188 0.99 -17.57 4.45
N ASN A 189 -0.15 -16.90 4.64
CA ASN A 189 -0.43 -16.10 5.84
C ASN A 189 -0.90 -16.91 7.07
N ARG A 190 -0.84 -18.26 7.04
CA ARG A 190 -1.38 -19.12 8.11
C ARG A 190 -0.67 -18.96 9.46
N SER A 191 0.57 -18.47 9.47
CA SER A 191 1.35 -18.27 10.69
C SER A 191 1.19 -16.90 11.33
N GLU A 192 0.48 -15.95 10.70
CA GLU A 192 0.40 -14.55 11.15
C GLU A 192 -0.09 -14.41 12.59
N ALA A 193 -1.15 -15.11 12.98
CA ALA A 193 -1.66 -15.06 14.36
C ALA A 193 -0.61 -15.51 15.39
N ARG A 194 0.15 -16.57 15.07
CA ARG A 194 1.24 -17.07 15.91
C ARG A 194 2.40 -16.08 15.95
N GLU A 195 2.74 -15.48 14.83
CA GLU A 195 3.86 -14.54 14.70
C GLU A 195 3.56 -13.22 15.41
N TRP A 196 2.34 -12.70 15.31
CA TRP A 196 1.88 -11.55 16.08
C TRP A 196 2.01 -11.79 17.59
N ALA A 197 1.47 -12.92 18.08
CA ALA A 197 1.59 -13.28 19.49
C ALA A 197 3.06 -13.48 19.91
N THR A 198 3.88 -14.08 19.05
CA THR A 198 5.32 -14.28 19.31
C THR A 198 6.09 -12.97 19.39
N PHE A 199 5.77 -12.00 18.52
CA PHE A 199 6.35 -10.67 18.56
C PHE A 199 6.04 -10.00 19.91
N TRP A 200 4.77 -9.95 20.29
CA TRP A 200 4.35 -9.28 21.52
C TRP A 200 4.75 -9.99 22.81
N ALA A 201 4.94 -11.30 22.78
CA ALA A 201 5.53 -12.04 23.90
C ALA A 201 6.95 -11.55 24.24
N ARG A 202 7.74 -11.15 23.23
CA ARG A 202 9.08 -10.56 23.43
C ARG A 202 9.01 -9.15 24.01
N GLU A 203 7.88 -8.46 23.79
CA GLU A 203 7.56 -7.16 24.39
C GLU A 203 6.83 -7.30 25.75
N GLY A 204 6.76 -8.53 26.30
CA GLY A 204 6.25 -8.78 27.66
C GLY A 204 4.74 -8.96 27.77
N LEU A 205 4.01 -9.11 26.66
CA LEU A 205 2.57 -9.36 26.69
C LEU A 205 2.24 -10.85 26.59
N VAL A 206 1.17 -11.25 27.25
CA VAL A 206 0.61 -12.60 27.12
C VAL A 206 -0.21 -12.73 25.84
N ALA A 207 -0.24 -13.92 25.24
CA ALA A 207 -0.92 -14.16 23.96
C ALA A 207 -2.40 -13.73 23.95
N ASP A 208 -3.13 -13.96 25.05
CA ASP A 208 -4.54 -13.59 25.19
C ASP A 208 -4.79 -12.06 25.15
N ALA A 209 -3.76 -11.26 25.41
CA ALA A 209 -3.81 -9.80 25.28
C ALA A 209 -3.47 -9.32 23.86
N CYS A 210 -3.11 -10.24 22.97
CA CYS A 210 -2.61 -9.96 21.61
C CYS A 210 -3.42 -10.67 20.52
N PRO A 211 -4.74 -10.49 20.46
CA PRO A 211 -5.56 -11.11 19.42
C PRO A 211 -5.14 -10.67 18.02
N TYR A 212 -5.16 -11.63 17.10
CA TYR A 212 -5.11 -11.41 15.65
C TYR A 212 -6.47 -11.82 15.09
N VAL A 213 -7.08 -10.96 14.29
CA VAL A 213 -8.38 -11.21 13.65
C VAL A 213 -8.29 -10.84 12.19
N ASN A 214 -8.71 -11.75 11.31
CA ASN A 214 -8.92 -11.49 9.89
C ASN A 214 -10.43 -11.56 9.61
N THR A 215 -11.03 -10.40 9.34
CA THR A 215 -12.49 -10.24 9.21
C THR A 215 -12.81 -9.02 8.36
N ARG A 216 -13.95 -9.03 7.66
CA ARG A 216 -14.40 -7.86 6.91
C ARG A 216 -15.23 -6.97 7.81
N LEU A 217 -14.63 -5.88 8.32
CA LEU A 217 -15.27 -4.99 9.29
C LEU A 217 -16.49 -4.26 8.70
N ASP A 218 -16.55 -4.16 7.37
CA ASP A 218 -17.66 -3.54 6.64
C ASP A 218 -18.95 -4.37 6.61
N ARG A 219 -18.89 -5.68 6.90
CA ARG A 219 -20.04 -6.58 6.73
C ARG A 219 -20.21 -7.64 7.80
N ASP A 220 -19.11 -8.17 8.33
CA ASP A 220 -19.14 -9.22 9.34
C ASP A 220 -19.50 -8.63 10.71
N ASP A 221 -19.88 -9.49 11.65
CA ASP A 221 -20.14 -9.04 13.02
C ASP A 221 -18.84 -8.52 13.68
N PRO A 222 -18.91 -7.46 14.49
CA PRO A 222 -17.74 -6.92 15.19
C PRO A 222 -17.03 -8.00 16.00
N PRO A 223 -15.70 -8.21 15.84
CA PRO A 223 -15.01 -9.27 16.55
C PRO A 223 -14.96 -8.96 18.05
N PRO A 224 -15.11 -9.97 18.93
CA PRO A 224 -15.12 -9.77 20.40
C PRO A 224 -13.87 -9.07 20.95
N ALA A 225 -12.76 -9.11 20.20
CA ALA A 225 -11.50 -8.48 20.55
C ALA A 225 -11.58 -6.94 20.62
N LEU A 226 -12.53 -6.31 19.90
CA LEU A 226 -12.76 -4.86 19.94
C LEU A 226 -13.24 -4.40 21.33
N ASP A 227 -14.09 -5.20 21.97
CA ASP A 227 -14.73 -4.85 23.24
C ASP A 227 -14.00 -5.38 24.48
N SER A 228 -13.04 -6.29 24.30
CA SER A 228 -12.34 -6.96 25.40
C SER A 228 -11.41 -6.02 26.17
N ALA A 229 -11.65 -5.91 27.48
CA ALA A 229 -10.77 -5.16 28.40
C ALA A 229 -9.37 -5.79 28.58
N ARG A 230 -9.16 -7.03 28.13
CA ARG A 230 -7.85 -7.72 28.20
C ARG A 230 -6.95 -7.39 27.02
N THR A 231 -7.54 -6.94 25.91
CA THR A 231 -6.81 -6.64 24.68
C THR A 231 -5.86 -5.46 24.92
N GLN A 232 -4.58 -5.65 24.61
CA GLN A 232 -3.55 -4.61 24.69
C GLN A 232 -2.86 -4.35 23.35
N ALA A 233 -2.73 -5.38 22.51
CA ALA A 233 -2.13 -5.27 21.18
C ALA A 233 -2.96 -6.06 20.16
N LEU A 234 -3.93 -5.39 19.56
CA LEU A 234 -4.82 -5.99 18.57
C LEU A 234 -4.20 -5.91 17.18
N CYS A 235 -4.25 -6.99 16.39
CA CYS A 235 -4.06 -6.93 14.94
C CYS A 235 -5.39 -7.27 14.26
N LEU A 236 -5.94 -6.32 13.50
CA LEU A 236 -7.11 -6.49 12.66
C LEU A 236 -6.67 -6.46 11.20
N VAL A 237 -7.05 -7.46 10.44
CA VAL A 237 -6.84 -7.52 8.99
C VAL A 237 -8.20 -7.49 8.33
N ASP A 238 -8.42 -6.48 7.50
CA ASP A 238 -9.61 -6.35 6.67
C ASP A 238 -9.26 -6.62 5.19
N PRO A 239 -9.72 -7.74 4.60
CA PRO A 239 -9.42 -8.11 3.23
C PRO A 239 -10.35 -7.45 2.20
N THR A 240 -11.17 -6.47 2.59
CA THR A 240 -12.20 -5.89 1.72
C THR A 240 -11.61 -5.22 0.48
N PHE A 241 -10.53 -4.45 0.62
CA PHE A 241 -9.97 -3.69 -0.51
C PHE A 241 -9.29 -4.58 -1.54
N ASP A 242 -8.51 -5.58 -1.11
CA ASP A 242 -7.98 -6.61 -2.01
C ASP A 242 -9.09 -7.38 -2.75
N ALA A 243 -10.20 -7.67 -2.06
CA ALA A 243 -11.36 -8.28 -2.72
C ALA A 243 -12.01 -7.37 -3.77
N LEU A 244 -12.09 -6.05 -3.51
CA LEU A 244 -12.55 -5.06 -4.49
C LEU A 244 -11.62 -5.00 -5.71
N LEU A 245 -10.30 -5.02 -5.48
CA LEU A 245 -9.28 -5.06 -6.54
C LEU A 245 -9.46 -6.28 -7.45
N HIS A 246 -9.63 -7.47 -6.88
CA HIS A 246 -9.79 -8.69 -7.67
C HIS A 246 -11.11 -8.73 -8.45
N GLY A 247 -12.12 -7.97 -8.00
CA GLY A 247 -13.40 -7.79 -8.71
C GLY A 247 -13.40 -6.68 -9.77
N ALA A 248 -12.34 -5.87 -9.89
CA ALA A 248 -12.29 -4.70 -10.75
C ALA A 248 -12.06 -5.02 -12.24
N GLY A 249 -13.04 -5.66 -12.88
CA GLY A 249 -13.00 -6.01 -14.31
C GLY A 249 -13.01 -4.82 -15.28
N LEU A 250 -13.32 -3.61 -14.79
CA LEU A 250 -13.32 -2.36 -15.58
C LEU A 250 -12.07 -1.50 -15.34
N GLY A 251 -10.98 -2.10 -14.83
CA GLY A 251 -9.76 -1.37 -14.51
C GLY A 251 -9.90 -0.47 -13.27
N THR A 252 -8.96 0.47 -13.10
CA THR A 252 -8.91 1.39 -11.94
C THR A 252 -10.16 2.27 -11.86
N ALA A 253 -10.78 2.60 -12.99
CA ALA A 253 -12.04 3.35 -13.01
C ALA A 253 -13.17 2.60 -12.27
N GLY A 254 -13.31 1.30 -12.52
CA GLY A 254 -14.27 0.45 -11.82
C GLY A 254 -13.95 0.26 -10.35
N LEU A 255 -12.66 0.16 -10.01
CA LEU A 255 -12.22 0.07 -8.62
C LEU A 255 -12.55 1.35 -7.85
N HIS A 256 -12.23 2.53 -8.39
CA HIS A 256 -12.55 3.81 -7.76
C HIS A 256 -14.05 4.02 -7.57
N ALA A 257 -14.87 3.60 -8.55
CA ALA A 257 -16.33 3.64 -8.40
C ALA A 257 -16.79 2.73 -7.24
N SER A 258 -16.24 1.52 -7.16
CA SER A 258 -16.55 0.57 -6.07
C SER A 258 -16.09 1.09 -4.70
N LEU A 259 -14.92 1.72 -4.65
CA LEU A 259 -14.38 2.36 -3.44
C LEU A 259 -15.30 3.49 -2.95
N ARG A 260 -15.82 4.33 -3.86
CA ARG A 260 -16.76 5.39 -3.51
C ARG A 260 -18.07 4.83 -2.97
N VAL A 261 -18.64 3.83 -3.64
CA VAL A 261 -19.82 3.13 -3.14
C VAL A 261 -19.56 2.56 -1.74
N TRP A 262 -18.41 1.92 -1.52
CA TRP A 262 -18.02 1.43 -0.21
C TRP A 262 -17.91 2.57 0.82
N LEU A 263 -17.30 3.69 0.46
CA LEU A 263 -17.13 4.85 1.33
C LEU A 263 -18.47 5.47 1.74
N ASP A 264 -19.44 5.51 0.83
CA ASP A 264 -20.75 6.08 1.07
C ASP A 264 -21.69 5.12 1.82
N SER A 265 -21.57 3.81 1.60
CA SER A 265 -22.56 2.82 2.07
C SER A 265 -22.09 1.88 3.16
N GLN A 266 -20.79 1.62 3.28
CA GLN A 266 -20.24 0.52 4.08
C GLN A 266 -19.14 0.95 5.06
N SER A 267 -18.41 2.03 4.77
CA SER A 267 -17.30 2.48 5.61
C SER A 267 -17.70 2.84 7.05
N ALA A 268 -18.96 3.21 7.30
CA ALA A 268 -19.47 3.56 8.62
C ALA A 268 -19.24 2.47 9.67
N LYS A 269 -19.31 1.19 9.29
CA LYS A 269 -19.04 0.07 10.20
C LYS A 269 -17.55 -0.05 10.57
N VAL A 270 -16.66 0.24 9.63
CA VAL A 270 -15.22 0.32 9.91
C VAL A 270 -14.94 1.50 10.84
N GLU A 271 -15.59 2.63 10.61
CA GLU A 271 -15.49 3.80 11.47
C GLU A 271 -16.01 3.53 12.88
N GLU A 272 -17.10 2.77 13.03
CA GLU A 272 -17.63 2.34 14.33
C GLU A 272 -16.64 1.44 15.08
N ALA A 273 -15.96 0.53 14.39
CA ALA A 273 -14.90 -0.28 14.98
C ALA A 273 -13.71 0.58 15.46
N ILE A 274 -13.32 1.59 14.68
CA ILE A 274 -12.28 2.56 15.06
C ILE A 274 -12.74 3.37 16.29
N GLU A 275 -13.95 3.91 16.29
CA GLU A 275 -14.50 4.66 17.42
C GLU A 275 -14.56 3.81 18.70
N THR A 276 -14.96 2.54 18.58
CA THR A 276 -15.01 1.57 19.69
C THR A 276 -13.65 1.37 20.35
N LEU A 277 -12.59 1.33 19.53
CA LEU A 277 -11.20 1.22 19.99
C LEU A 277 -10.70 2.54 20.59
N LEU A 278 -10.96 3.67 19.95
CA LEU A 278 -10.58 5.01 20.45
C LEU A 278 -11.24 5.33 21.79
N ALA A 279 -12.52 5.00 21.97
CA ALA A 279 -13.25 5.13 23.24
C ALA A 279 -12.65 4.26 24.36
N ARG A 280 -11.86 3.25 24.00
CA ARG A 280 -11.09 2.39 24.90
C ARG A 280 -9.61 2.76 24.89
N GLU A 281 -9.26 3.99 24.56
CA GLU A 281 -7.90 4.54 24.67
C GLU A 281 -6.85 3.73 23.87
N PHE A 282 -7.27 3.08 22.78
CA PHE A 282 -6.33 2.53 21.82
C PHE A 282 -5.72 3.64 20.98
N THR A 283 -4.42 3.56 20.76
CA THR A 283 -3.77 4.21 19.62
C THR A 283 -3.86 3.26 18.43
N ILE A 284 -4.46 3.73 17.34
CA ILE A 284 -4.69 2.90 16.15
C ILE A 284 -3.63 3.22 15.12
N TYR A 285 -3.00 2.19 14.57
CA TYR A 285 -2.06 2.28 13.46
C TYR A 285 -2.72 1.61 12.26
N LEU A 286 -3.24 2.41 11.34
CA LEU A 286 -3.77 1.93 10.07
C LEU A 286 -2.62 1.80 9.07
N ALA A 287 -2.51 0.65 8.42
CA ALA A 287 -1.49 0.38 7.41
C ALA A 287 -2.06 -0.41 6.25
N SER A 288 -1.33 -0.43 5.14
CA SER A 288 -1.51 -1.39 4.07
C SER A 288 -0.29 -2.28 3.92
N ASP A 289 -0.49 -3.52 3.51
CA ASP A 289 0.58 -4.43 3.13
C ASP A 289 1.08 -4.16 1.71
N HIS A 290 0.22 -3.75 0.79
CA HIS A 290 0.59 -3.26 -0.53
C HIS A 290 -0.47 -2.30 -1.09
N GLY A 291 -0.11 -1.50 -2.08
CA GLY A 291 -1.10 -0.84 -2.92
C GLY A 291 -1.39 -1.67 -4.16
N HIS A 292 -1.82 -1.01 -5.23
CA HIS A 292 -2.23 -1.69 -6.44
C HIS A 292 -2.09 -0.80 -7.67
N VAL A 293 -2.10 -1.41 -8.85
CA VAL A 293 -1.92 -0.70 -10.12
C VAL A 293 -2.75 -1.34 -11.24
N GLU A 294 -3.22 -0.51 -12.18
CA GLU A 294 -3.72 -0.99 -13.46
C GLU A 294 -2.55 -1.40 -14.35
N ALA A 295 -2.59 -2.62 -14.87
CA ALA A 295 -1.53 -3.19 -15.68
C ALA A 295 -2.09 -3.86 -16.94
N GLN A 296 -1.26 -3.88 -17.99
CA GLN A 296 -1.59 -4.52 -19.26
C GLN A 296 -0.90 -5.88 -19.40
N GLY A 297 -1.66 -6.88 -19.83
CA GLY A 297 -1.17 -8.23 -20.04
C GLY A 297 -0.11 -8.36 -21.14
N ILE A 298 0.97 -9.09 -20.85
CA ILE A 298 2.05 -9.43 -21.80
C ILE A 298 2.04 -10.93 -22.20
N GLY A 299 0.96 -11.64 -21.89
CA GLY A 299 0.86 -13.09 -22.02
C GLY A 299 1.07 -13.82 -20.69
N GLN A 300 0.68 -15.09 -20.66
CA GLN A 300 0.77 -15.94 -19.48
C GLN A 300 1.81 -17.04 -19.65
N PRO A 301 2.83 -17.10 -18.77
CA PRO A 301 3.73 -18.23 -18.70
C PRO A 301 3.01 -19.53 -18.33
N SER A 302 3.35 -20.65 -18.98
CA SER A 302 2.87 -22.00 -18.62
C SER A 302 3.87 -22.70 -17.69
N GLU A 303 3.78 -22.41 -16.38
CA GLU A 303 4.89 -22.65 -15.43
C GLU A 303 4.80 -23.92 -14.57
N GLY A 304 3.86 -24.84 -14.83
CA GLY A 304 3.80 -26.13 -14.11
C GLY A 304 3.88 -26.02 -12.57
N LEU A 305 4.66 -26.90 -11.95
CA LEU A 305 4.96 -26.94 -10.49
C LEU A 305 6.21 -26.12 -10.09
N THR A 306 6.93 -25.54 -11.05
CA THR A 306 8.20 -24.83 -10.80
C THR A 306 8.01 -23.44 -10.19
N VAL A 307 6.79 -22.92 -10.23
CA VAL A 307 6.45 -21.61 -9.68
C VAL A 307 5.69 -21.75 -8.36
N GLN A 308 6.14 -21.03 -7.33
CA GLN A 308 5.53 -21.07 -5.99
C GLN A 308 4.22 -20.27 -5.93
N THR A 309 4.15 -19.13 -6.62
CA THR A 309 2.97 -18.26 -6.66
C THR A 309 2.62 -17.85 -8.10
N ARG A 310 1.34 -17.71 -8.41
CA ARG A 310 0.84 -17.32 -9.74
C ARG A 310 0.29 -15.89 -9.78
N GLY A 311 0.84 -14.99 -8.97
CA GLY A 311 0.38 -13.60 -8.84
C GLY A 311 0.64 -12.82 -10.14
N LYS A 312 -0.35 -12.09 -10.67
CA LYS A 312 -0.28 -11.49 -12.02
C LYS A 312 0.91 -10.54 -12.22
N ARG A 313 1.56 -10.04 -11.17
CA ARG A 313 2.75 -9.19 -11.26
C ARG A 313 4.05 -9.78 -10.74
N ALA A 314 4.01 -10.93 -10.08
CA ALA A 314 5.19 -11.56 -9.52
C ALA A 314 5.09 -13.08 -9.56
N ARG A 315 6.17 -13.72 -9.98
CA ARG A 315 6.34 -15.17 -9.96
C ARG A 315 7.55 -15.51 -9.11
N LEU A 316 7.35 -16.35 -8.10
CA LEU A 316 8.42 -16.83 -7.23
C LEU A 316 8.99 -18.15 -7.73
N TYR A 317 10.31 -18.23 -7.79
CA TYR A 317 11.07 -19.41 -8.19
C TYR A 317 12.13 -19.73 -7.14
N ARG A 318 12.39 -21.02 -6.97
CA ARG A 318 13.56 -21.55 -6.24
C ARG A 318 14.66 -22.09 -7.17
N ASP A 319 14.43 -22.03 -8.48
CA ASP A 319 15.40 -22.38 -9.51
C ASP A 319 15.60 -21.16 -10.42
N GLU A 320 16.80 -20.55 -10.33
CA GLU A 320 17.19 -19.42 -11.15
C GLU A 320 17.05 -19.69 -12.65
N ARG A 321 17.35 -20.91 -13.10
CA ARG A 321 17.28 -21.28 -14.53
C ARG A 321 15.85 -21.24 -15.03
N ALA A 322 14.90 -21.69 -14.21
CA ALA A 322 13.48 -21.60 -14.54
C ALA A 322 13.03 -20.14 -14.66
N ALA A 323 13.44 -19.27 -13.72
CA ALA A 323 13.13 -17.85 -13.77
C ALA A 323 13.73 -17.17 -15.02
N LEU A 324 14.99 -17.49 -15.37
CA LEU A 324 15.66 -16.96 -16.56
C LEU A 324 15.03 -17.45 -17.87
N ALA A 325 14.57 -18.71 -17.93
CA ALA A 325 13.88 -19.24 -19.10
C ALA A 325 12.55 -18.50 -19.37
N VAL A 326 11.78 -18.22 -18.32
CA VAL A 326 10.54 -17.43 -18.46
C VAL A 326 10.87 -15.98 -18.82
N ARG A 327 11.89 -15.37 -18.19
CA ARG A 327 12.36 -14.02 -18.53
C ARG A 327 12.75 -13.86 -20.00
N ALA A 328 13.35 -14.88 -20.61
CA ALA A 328 13.73 -14.86 -22.01
C ALA A 328 12.52 -14.83 -22.96
N THR A 329 11.38 -15.37 -22.52
CA THR A 329 10.15 -15.47 -23.32
C THR A 329 9.21 -14.29 -23.06
N PHE A 330 9.15 -13.81 -21.82
CA PHE A 330 8.22 -12.76 -21.39
C PHE A 330 8.99 -11.50 -21.00
N GLN A 331 9.09 -10.57 -21.95
CA GLN A 331 9.68 -9.26 -21.77
C GLN A 331 8.61 -8.17 -21.99
N PRO A 332 8.71 -7.02 -21.30
CA PRO A 332 9.79 -6.62 -20.38
C PRO A 332 9.58 -7.12 -18.93
N THR A 333 10.62 -7.73 -18.33
CA THR A 333 10.59 -8.25 -16.95
C THR A 333 11.90 -8.00 -16.17
N VAL A 334 11.75 -7.88 -14.86
CA VAL A 334 12.79 -7.76 -13.83
C VAL A 334 12.95 -9.09 -13.12
N LEU A 335 14.20 -9.54 -12.96
CA LEU A 335 14.54 -10.56 -11.99
C LEU A 335 15.03 -9.88 -10.71
N TRP A 336 14.31 -10.07 -9.61
CA TRP A 336 14.63 -9.53 -8.29
C TRP A 336 15.07 -10.65 -7.36
N SER A 337 16.22 -10.49 -6.74
CA SER A 337 16.86 -11.48 -5.86
C SER A 337 18.01 -10.82 -5.10
N GLN A 338 18.49 -11.47 -4.03
CA GLN A 338 19.69 -11.04 -3.30
C GLN A 338 19.61 -9.58 -2.78
N ASP A 339 18.43 -9.15 -2.37
CA ASP A 339 18.20 -7.83 -1.77
C ASP A 339 18.56 -7.79 -0.27
N GLY A 340 18.91 -8.93 0.33
CA GLY A 340 19.18 -9.06 1.77
C GLY A 340 17.92 -9.06 2.65
N LEU A 341 16.72 -9.10 2.04
CA LEU A 341 15.42 -9.17 2.70
C LEU A 341 14.68 -10.46 2.36
N LEU A 342 14.70 -10.88 1.10
CA LEU A 342 14.20 -12.18 0.64
C LEU A 342 15.18 -13.31 0.99
N PRO A 343 14.71 -14.57 1.08
CA PRO A 343 15.60 -15.71 1.14
C PRO A 343 16.55 -15.75 -0.06
N ASP A 344 17.82 -16.11 0.17
CA ASP A 344 18.87 -16.10 -0.86
C ASP A 344 18.59 -17.09 -2.01
N ASP A 345 17.75 -18.09 -1.78
CA ASP A 345 17.33 -19.10 -2.76
C ASP A 345 16.00 -18.75 -3.47
N VAL A 346 15.54 -17.49 -3.36
CA VAL A 346 14.31 -17.03 -3.99
C VAL A 346 14.62 -15.98 -5.06
N TRP A 347 14.13 -16.27 -6.27
CA TRP A 347 14.13 -15.34 -7.38
C TRP A 347 12.70 -14.95 -7.73
N VAL A 348 12.47 -13.65 -7.88
CA VAL A 348 11.16 -13.10 -8.20
C VAL A 348 11.19 -12.47 -9.57
N LEU A 349 10.42 -13.02 -10.50
CA LEU A 349 10.23 -12.44 -11.82
C LEU A 349 9.02 -11.52 -11.80
N MET A 350 9.21 -10.25 -12.13
CA MET A 350 8.16 -9.22 -12.16
C MET A 350 8.12 -8.51 -13.51
N PRO A 351 6.96 -8.29 -14.15
CA PRO A 351 6.89 -7.44 -15.33
C PRO A 351 7.28 -6.00 -14.98
N GLN A 352 7.96 -5.31 -15.91
CA GLN A 352 8.38 -3.92 -15.72
C GLN A 352 7.21 -2.94 -15.88
N GLY A 353 7.30 -1.78 -15.20
CA GLY A 353 6.31 -0.70 -15.29
C GLY A 353 4.91 -1.21 -14.97
N ARG A 354 3.93 -0.90 -15.82
CA ARG A 354 2.52 -1.31 -15.69
C ARG A 354 2.15 -2.50 -16.58
N LYS A 355 2.96 -3.56 -16.51
CA LYS A 355 2.72 -4.83 -17.21
C LYS A 355 2.32 -5.95 -16.25
N ALA A 356 1.65 -6.98 -16.76
CA ALA A 356 1.20 -8.14 -15.99
C ALA A 356 1.32 -9.45 -16.78
N PHE A 357 1.57 -10.56 -16.09
CA PHE A 357 1.40 -11.92 -16.59
C PHE A 357 -0.09 -12.29 -16.69
N ALA A 358 -0.78 -11.61 -17.61
CA ALA A 358 -2.18 -11.77 -17.97
C ALA A 358 -2.29 -11.95 -19.49
N PRO A 359 -3.44 -12.40 -20.04
CA PRO A 359 -3.59 -12.54 -21.49
C PRO A 359 -3.24 -11.23 -22.20
N PHE A 360 -2.66 -11.35 -23.39
CA PHE A 360 -2.08 -10.20 -24.08
C PHE A 360 -3.13 -9.09 -24.28
N ASN A 361 -2.77 -7.86 -23.94
CA ASN A 361 -3.64 -6.66 -23.95
C ASN A 361 -4.80 -6.64 -22.94
N ASP A 362 -4.99 -7.65 -22.10
CA ASP A 362 -5.99 -7.57 -21.03
C ASP A 362 -5.57 -6.50 -20.01
N THR A 363 -6.53 -5.65 -19.63
CA THR A 363 -6.37 -4.71 -18.52
C THR A 363 -6.76 -5.40 -17.22
N VAL A 364 -5.87 -5.34 -16.22
CA VAL A 364 -6.10 -5.91 -14.89
C VAL A 364 -5.67 -4.92 -13.82
N VAL A 365 -6.44 -4.83 -12.72
CA VAL A 365 -5.94 -4.21 -11.49
C VAL A 365 -5.33 -5.28 -10.61
N THR A 366 -4.09 -5.05 -10.17
CA THR A 366 -3.32 -6.08 -9.47
C THR A 366 -2.15 -5.48 -8.69
N HIS A 367 -1.38 -6.32 -8.03
CA HIS A 367 -0.26 -6.00 -7.17
C HIS A 367 0.81 -7.09 -7.30
N GLY A 368 2.00 -6.88 -6.75
CA GLY A 368 3.15 -7.79 -6.76
C GLY A 368 4.41 -7.19 -7.40
N GLY A 369 4.31 -6.04 -8.06
CA GLY A 369 5.37 -5.35 -8.77
C GLY A 369 6.08 -4.26 -7.97
N LEU A 370 6.69 -3.33 -8.72
CA LEU A 370 7.60 -2.30 -8.23
C LEU A 370 7.10 -0.88 -8.48
N THR A 371 5.86 -0.66 -8.92
CA THR A 371 5.39 0.71 -9.17
C THR A 371 5.20 1.48 -7.86
N LEU A 372 5.21 2.80 -7.96
CA LEU A 372 5.01 3.69 -6.81
C LEU A 372 3.67 3.40 -6.11
N ASP A 373 2.64 3.09 -6.88
CA ASP A 373 1.27 2.77 -6.47
C ASP A 373 1.19 1.46 -5.67
N GLU A 374 2.06 0.50 -5.97
CA GLU A 374 2.10 -0.80 -5.30
C GLU A 374 2.95 -0.76 -4.03
N VAL A 375 4.11 -0.09 -4.09
CA VAL A 375 5.13 -0.16 -3.05
C VAL A 375 4.95 0.90 -1.97
N VAL A 376 4.53 2.12 -2.32
CA VAL A 376 4.43 3.21 -1.34
C VAL A 376 3.04 3.19 -0.72
N VAL A 377 2.98 2.79 0.54
CA VAL A 377 1.72 2.56 1.27
C VAL A 377 1.59 3.50 2.48
N PRO A 378 0.35 3.85 2.87
CA PRO A 378 0.12 4.69 4.03
C PRO A 378 0.42 3.95 5.35
N LEU A 379 0.98 4.68 6.31
CA LEU A 379 0.97 4.35 7.73
C LEU A 379 0.35 5.54 8.47
N VAL A 380 -0.80 5.33 9.09
CA VAL A 380 -1.60 6.39 9.70
C VAL A 380 -1.81 6.08 11.16
N THR A 381 -1.33 6.96 12.02
CA THR A 381 -1.69 6.91 13.45
C THR A 381 -3.00 7.68 13.63
N ILE A 382 -3.99 7.03 14.22
CA ILE A 382 -5.29 7.61 14.57
C ILE A 382 -5.40 7.63 16.09
N THR A 383 -5.68 8.81 16.64
CA THR A 383 -5.92 9.04 18.06
C THR A 383 -7.15 9.92 18.25
N ARG A 384 -7.70 9.94 19.46
CA ARG A 384 -8.74 10.90 19.83
C ARG A 384 -8.12 12.17 20.38
N SER A 385 -8.69 13.33 20.05
CA SER A 385 -8.27 14.65 20.53
C SER A 385 -8.50 14.87 22.02
#